data_AF-A0A9X3EPB0-F1
#
_entry.id   AF-A0A9X3EPB0-F1
#
_cell.length_a   1.000
_cell.length_b   1.000
_cell.length_c   1.000
_cell.angle_alpha   90.00
_cell.angle_beta   90.00
_cell.angle_gamma   90.00
#
_symmetry.space_group_name_H-M   'P 1'
#
loop_
_entity.id
_entity.type
_entity.pdbx_description
1 polymer ?
#
loop_
_entity_poly.entity_id
_entity_poly.type
_entity_poly.pdbx_seq_one_letter_code
_entity_poly.pdbx_strand_id
1 'polypeptide(L)'
;MKREHYLSPFLRNPPARLDLATLPTPVERAPWLDAPGAAVYVKRDDQTSRLYGGGKVRKLEWLLANPPYDDRRPIVSVGGIGSHHLVALALHLQAQGRELHAWVFDQVPTAHTLDDLALLLSTGAKLGRYRRGRRCRSRGWRTAPGPGRSRPGCTCRPAGPPGSVRSASSRPGSSSPSR
;
A
#
# COMPACT_ATOMS: atom_id res chain seq x y z
N MET A 1 -4.63 -23.58 21.58
CA MET A 1 -5.92 -24.19 21.18
C MET A 1 -6.28 -23.66 19.80
N LYS A 2 -6.14 -24.46 18.73
CA LYS A 2 -6.50 -24.02 17.37
C LYS A 2 -8.02 -23.89 17.32
N ARG A 3 -8.54 -22.66 17.18
CA ARG A 3 -9.98 -22.46 16.95
C ARG A 3 -10.32 -23.12 15.61
N GLU A 4 -11.31 -24.01 15.62
CA GLU A 4 -11.83 -24.58 14.38
C GLU A 4 -12.20 -23.47 13.39
N HIS A 5 -12.01 -23.76 12.11
CA HIS A 5 -12.22 -22.79 11.06
C HIS A 5 -13.72 -22.49 10.96
N TYR A 6 -14.19 -21.28 11.25
CA TYR A 6 -15.64 -21.00 11.32
C TYR A 6 -16.41 -21.22 10.01
N LEU A 7 -15.72 -21.28 8.86
CA LEU A 7 -16.31 -21.68 7.57
C LEU A 7 -16.39 -23.19 7.34
N SER A 8 -15.83 -24.04 8.22
CA SER A 8 -15.86 -25.50 8.07
C SER A 8 -17.28 -26.08 7.97
N PRO A 9 -18.35 -25.49 8.55
CA PRO A 9 -19.71 -25.99 8.32
C PRO A 9 -20.22 -25.70 6.89
N PHE A 10 -19.64 -24.70 6.21
CA PHE A 10 -20.13 -24.20 4.92
C PHE A 10 -19.23 -24.59 3.74
N LEU A 11 -17.94 -24.83 3.99
CA LEU A 11 -16.94 -25.10 2.97
C LEU A 11 -16.20 -26.39 3.30
N ARG A 12 -16.16 -27.33 2.35
CA ARG A 12 -15.39 -28.59 2.48
C ARG A 12 -13.89 -28.33 2.69
N ASN A 13 -13.34 -27.35 1.97
CA ASN A 13 -11.92 -26.96 2.05
C ASN A 13 -11.86 -25.44 2.31
N PRO A 14 -11.94 -24.99 3.57
CA PRO A 14 -11.82 -23.58 3.86
C PRO A 14 -10.41 -23.05 3.51
N PRO A 15 -10.28 -21.80 3.01
CA PRO A 15 -8.97 -21.20 2.75
C PRO A 15 -8.19 -21.04 4.05
N ALA A 16 -6.85 -20.95 3.94
CA ALA A 16 -6.04 -20.67 5.12
C ALA A 16 -6.39 -19.28 5.69
N ARG A 17 -6.22 -19.11 7.01
CA ARG A 17 -6.40 -17.82 7.67
C ARG A 17 -5.31 -17.58 8.70
N LEU A 18 -4.91 -16.33 8.85
CA LEU A 18 -4.19 -15.84 10.02
C LEU A 18 -5.18 -15.50 11.14
N ASP A 19 -4.66 -15.32 12.36
CA ASP A 19 -5.43 -14.88 13.53
C ASP A 19 -5.09 -13.41 13.83
N LEU A 20 -5.50 -12.51 12.94
CA LEU A 20 -5.23 -11.06 13.05
C LEU A 20 -6.42 -10.32 13.69
N ALA A 21 -7.63 -10.86 13.55
CA ALA A 21 -8.87 -10.29 14.04
C ALA A 21 -9.38 -11.02 15.29
N THR A 22 -9.77 -10.26 16.30
CA THR A 22 -10.50 -10.77 17.47
C THR A 22 -12.00 -10.74 17.14
N LEU A 23 -12.53 -11.90 16.77
CA LEU A 23 -13.93 -12.06 16.35
C LEU A 23 -14.74 -12.95 17.33
N PRO A 24 -16.06 -12.74 17.43
CA PRO A 24 -16.84 -11.67 16.79
C PRO A 24 -16.66 -10.31 17.50
N THR A 25 -16.63 -9.20 16.74
CA THR A 25 -16.71 -7.84 17.33
C THR A 25 -18.14 -7.55 17.81
N PRO A 26 -18.34 -6.65 18.79
CA PRO A 26 -19.68 -6.36 19.31
C PRO A 26 -20.58 -5.66 18.28
N VAL A 27 -21.89 -5.79 18.48
CA VAL A 27 -22.94 -4.99 17.82
C VAL A 27 -23.63 -4.21 18.91
N GLU A 28 -23.54 -2.88 18.86
CA GLU A 28 -24.05 -1.99 19.90
C GLU A 28 -25.21 -1.18 19.34
N ARG A 29 -26.28 -1.04 20.11
CA ARG A 29 -27.36 -0.11 19.75
C ARG A 29 -26.83 1.32 19.87
N ALA A 30 -27.23 2.19 18.95
CA ALA A 30 -26.95 3.62 18.99
C ALA A 30 -28.26 4.41 19.15
N PRO A 31 -28.86 4.46 20.35
CA PRO A 31 -30.19 5.05 20.56
C PRO A 31 -30.31 6.50 20.08
N TRP A 32 -29.20 7.24 20.13
CA TRP A 32 -29.15 8.64 19.68
C TRP A 32 -29.28 8.83 18.16
N LEU A 33 -29.28 7.73 17.38
CA LEU A 33 -29.52 7.72 15.93
C LEU A 33 -30.86 7.09 15.55
N ASP A 34 -31.65 6.63 16.52
CA ASP A 34 -32.95 6.02 16.23
C ASP A 34 -33.91 7.01 15.56
N ALA A 35 -34.79 6.48 14.72
CA ALA A 35 -35.88 7.21 14.09
C ALA A 35 -37.22 6.50 14.37
N PRO A 36 -38.38 7.18 14.22
CA PRO A 36 -39.68 6.52 14.38
C PRO A 36 -39.79 5.26 13.52
N GLY A 37 -39.94 4.09 14.17
CA GLY A 37 -40.03 2.79 13.51
C GLY A 37 -38.69 2.15 13.11
N ALA A 38 -37.54 2.74 13.42
CA ALA A 38 -36.22 2.20 13.07
C ALA A 38 -35.21 2.35 14.20
N ALA A 39 -34.63 1.22 14.63
CA ALA A 39 -33.52 1.19 15.58
C ALA A 39 -32.18 1.07 14.85
N VAL A 40 -31.19 1.87 15.25
CA VAL A 40 -29.85 1.85 14.65
C VAL A 40 -28.88 1.06 15.52
N TYR A 41 -28.12 0.18 14.87
CA TYR A 41 -27.07 -0.61 15.50
C TYR A 41 -25.74 -0.40 14.76
N VAL A 42 -24.65 -0.34 15.52
CA VAL A 42 -23.29 -0.15 15.01
C VAL A 42 -22.49 -1.42 15.26
N LYS A 43 -21.94 -1.98 14.19
CA LYS A 43 -20.96 -3.06 14.27
C LYS A 43 -19.59 -2.46 14.62
N ARG A 44 -19.03 -2.82 15.77
CA ARG A 44 -17.74 -2.29 16.27
C ARG A 44 -16.53 -2.91 15.60
N ASP A 45 -16.46 -2.79 14.28
CA ASP A 45 -15.32 -3.28 13.52
C ASP A 45 -14.05 -2.44 13.73
N ASP A 46 -14.16 -1.25 14.32
CA ASP A 46 -13.03 -0.52 14.89
C ASP A 46 -12.28 -1.35 15.95
N GLN A 47 -12.94 -2.27 16.64
CA GLN A 47 -12.34 -3.16 17.65
C GLN A 47 -11.87 -4.50 17.08
N THR A 48 -11.75 -4.63 15.76
CA THR A 48 -11.40 -5.90 15.10
C THR A 48 -10.01 -6.41 15.50
N SER A 49 -9.05 -5.54 15.80
CA SER A 49 -7.71 -5.97 16.23
C SER A 49 -7.11 -4.97 17.20
N ARG A 50 -6.25 -5.47 18.09
CA ARG A 50 -5.50 -4.64 19.04
C ARG A 50 -4.47 -3.74 18.36
N LEU A 51 -3.95 -4.17 17.20
CA LEU A 51 -2.88 -3.45 16.50
C LEU A 51 -3.43 -2.33 15.61
N TYR A 52 -4.50 -2.62 14.85
CA TYR A 52 -5.20 -1.62 14.05
C TYR A 52 -6.63 -2.07 13.78
N GLY A 53 -7.60 -1.18 13.97
CA GLY A 53 -9.01 -1.50 13.80
C GLY A 53 -9.48 -1.58 12.35
N GLY A 54 -10.79 -1.80 12.20
CA GLY A 54 -11.53 -1.64 10.95
C GLY A 54 -11.68 -2.90 10.11
N GLY A 55 -12.59 -2.84 9.14
CA GLY A 55 -12.94 -3.98 8.29
C GLY A 55 -11.79 -4.50 7.40
N LYS A 56 -10.71 -3.74 7.21
CA LYS A 56 -9.55 -4.16 6.40
C LYS A 56 -8.84 -5.36 7.02
N VAL A 57 -8.74 -5.42 8.35
CA VAL A 57 -8.09 -6.53 9.05
C VAL A 57 -8.74 -7.86 8.73
N ARG A 58 -10.08 -7.91 8.69
CA ARG A 58 -10.84 -9.12 8.33
C ARG A 58 -10.43 -9.69 6.98
N LYS A 59 -10.15 -8.83 6.00
CA LYS A 59 -9.67 -9.25 4.67
C LYS A 59 -8.22 -9.73 4.72
N LEU A 60 -7.38 -9.04 5.49
CA LEU A 60 -5.94 -9.33 5.56
C LEU A 60 -5.66 -10.72 6.14
N GLU A 61 -6.49 -11.22 7.05
CA GLU A 61 -6.36 -12.58 7.58
C GLU A 61 -6.32 -13.65 6.48
N TRP A 62 -7.19 -13.52 5.48
CA TRP A 62 -7.26 -14.43 4.34
C TRP A 62 -6.18 -14.11 3.33
N LEU A 63 -6.01 -12.82 3.01
CA LEU A 63 -5.09 -12.40 1.96
C LEU A 63 -3.67 -12.85 2.31
N LEU A 64 -3.19 -12.55 3.52
CA LEU A 64 -1.82 -12.82 3.95
C LEU A 64 -1.57 -14.29 4.31
N ALA A 65 -2.62 -15.10 4.47
CA ALA A 65 -2.51 -16.53 4.74
C ALA A 65 -2.35 -17.39 3.48
N ASN A 66 -2.61 -16.84 2.29
CA ASN A 66 -2.72 -17.63 1.06
C ASN A 66 -1.78 -17.09 -0.04
N PRO A 67 -1.33 -17.96 -0.95
CA PRO A 67 -0.54 -17.56 -2.11
C PRO A 67 -1.23 -16.50 -2.99
N PRO A 68 -0.45 -15.58 -3.59
CA PRO A 68 1.01 -15.45 -3.51
C PRO A 68 1.49 -14.64 -2.28
N TYR A 69 0.63 -14.32 -1.32
CA TYR A 69 0.93 -13.37 -0.25
C TYR A 69 1.34 -14.02 1.07
N ASP A 70 1.46 -15.35 1.11
CA ASP A 70 2.01 -16.12 2.23
C ASP A 70 3.54 -16.26 2.15
N ASP A 71 4.16 -15.86 1.04
CA ASP A 71 5.60 -15.86 0.86
C ASP A 71 6.29 -14.67 1.58
N ARG A 72 7.63 -14.71 1.65
CA ARG A 72 8.45 -13.65 2.28
C ARG A 72 8.80 -12.49 1.36
N ARG A 73 8.21 -12.39 0.16
CA ARG A 73 8.50 -11.28 -0.75
C ARG A 73 7.82 -10.01 -0.23
N PRO A 74 8.37 -8.82 -0.55
CA PRO A 74 7.69 -7.58 -0.23
C PRO A 74 6.31 -7.53 -0.87
N ILE A 75 5.31 -7.11 -0.11
CA ILE A 75 3.95 -6.91 -0.64
C ILE A 75 3.90 -5.55 -1.32
N VAL A 76 3.32 -5.51 -2.51
CA VAL A 76 3.04 -4.25 -3.21
C VAL A 76 1.55 -3.92 -3.08
N SER A 77 1.22 -2.70 -2.66
CA SER A 77 -0.17 -2.24 -2.62
C SER A 77 -0.28 -0.77 -3.04
N VAL A 78 -1.50 -0.32 -3.31
CA VAL A 78 -1.79 1.05 -3.76
C VAL A 78 -2.85 1.68 -2.86
N GLY A 79 -2.76 2.98 -2.64
CA GLY A 79 -3.73 3.71 -1.84
C GLY A 79 -3.50 5.21 -1.89
N GLY A 80 -4.40 5.98 -1.28
CA GLY A 80 -4.15 7.39 -1.06
C GLY A 80 -3.12 7.62 0.05
N ILE A 81 -2.61 8.85 0.16
CA ILE A 81 -1.67 9.23 1.23
C ILE A 81 -2.23 8.99 2.65
N GLY A 82 -3.56 9.02 2.86
CA GLY A 82 -4.21 8.70 4.14
C GLY A 82 -4.98 7.38 4.12
N SER A 83 -4.42 6.34 3.51
CA SER A 83 -5.15 5.07 3.34
C SER A 83 -5.06 4.17 4.57
N HIS A 84 -6.17 4.02 5.29
CA HIS A 84 -6.35 2.99 6.33
C HIS A 84 -5.98 1.57 5.86
N HIS A 85 -6.16 1.25 4.58
CA HIS A 85 -5.75 -0.06 4.03
C HIS A 85 -4.23 -0.22 4.03
N LEU A 86 -3.50 0.81 3.58
CA LEU A 86 -2.04 0.78 3.58
C LEU A 86 -1.50 0.73 5.00
N VAL A 87 -2.08 1.52 5.91
CA VAL A 87 -1.70 1.53 7.34
C VAL A 87 -1.91 0.16 7.98
N ALA A 88 -3.12 -0.42 7.87
CA ALA A 88 -3.43 -1.73 8.45
C ALA A 88 -2.51 -2.83 7.90
N LEU A 89 -2.30 -2.83 6.57
CA LEU A 89 -1.42 -3.78 5.90
C LEU A 89 0.03 -3.62 6.36
N ALA A 90 0.53 -2.39 6.44
CA ALA A 90 1.89 -2.07 6.87
C ALA A 90 2.16 -2.55 8.30
N LEU A 91 1.25 -2.24 9.23
CA LEU A 91 1.38 -2.65 10.64
C LEU A 91 1.37 -4.18 10.78
N HIS A 92 0.46 -4.87 10.09
CA HIS A 92 0.40 -6.34 10.16
C HIS A 92 1.59 -7.02 9.48
N LEU A 93 2.13 -6.45 8.41
CA LEU A 93 3.36 -6.95 7.79
C LEU A 93 4.57 -6.70 8.68
N GLN A 94 4.69 -5.51 9.28
CA GLN A 94 5.76 -5.19 10.23
C GLN A 94 5.75 -6.16 11.41
N ALA A 95 4.58 -6.46 11.98
CA ALA A 95 4.43 -7.45 13.06
C ALA A 95 4.84 -8.88 12.65
N GLN A 96 4.85 -9.18 11.34
CA GLN A 96 5.32 -10.45 10.77
C GLN A 96 6.78 -10.40 10.29
N GLY A 97 7.47 -9.26 10.44
CA GLY A 97 8.82 -9.05 9.91
C GLY A 97 8.87 -8.97 8.38
N ARG A 98 7.78 -8.52 7.74
CA ARG A 98 7.61 -8.40 6.29
C ARG A 98 7.51 -6.95 5.86
N GLU A 99 7.82 -6.69 4.59
CA GLU A 99 7.91 -5.34 4.06
C GLU A 99 6.72 -4.98 3.15
N LEU A 100 6.24 -3.72 3.26
CA LEU A 100 5.28 -3.12 2.33
C LEU A 100 5.98 -2.11 1.40
N HIS A 101 5.76 -2.29 0.09
CA HIS A 101 6.02 -1.28 -0.93
C HIS A 101 4.68 -0.64 -1.34
N ALA A 102 4.43 0.60 -0.93
CA ALA A 102 3.18 1.31 -1.17
C ALA A 102 3.30 2.30 -2.31
N TRP A 103 2.43 2.19 -3.32
CA TRP A 103 2.23 3.24 -4.31
C TRP A 103 1.12 4.19 -3.85
N VAL A 104 1.47 5.44 -3.55
CA VAL A 104 0.54 6.44 -3.00
C VAL A 104 0.11 7.47 -4.03
N PHE A 105 -1.20 7.76 -4.10
CA PHE A 105 -1.74 8.89 -4.86
C PHE A 105 -2.21 10.01 -3.93
N ASP A 106 -2.27 11.23 -4.47
CA ASP A 106 -2.63 12.41 -3.70
C ASP A 106 -4.10 12.36 -3.27
N GLN A 107 -4.35 12.73 -2.02
CA GLN A 107 -5.66 13.00 -1.46
C GLN A 107 -5.62 14.37 -0.77
N VAL A 108 -6.78 14.93 -0.45
CA VAL A 108 -6.86 16.19 0.29
C VAL A 108 -6.14 16.02 1.64
N PRO A 109 -5.12 16.84 1.94
CA PRO A 109 -4.43 16.78 3.21
C PRO A 109 -5.33 17.34 4.30
N THR A 110 -5.90 16.45 5.11
CA THR A 110 -6.56 16.76 6.38
C THR A 110 -5.66 16.30 7.53
N ALA A 111 -5.92 16.77 8.76
CA ALA A 111 -5.17 16.31 9.93
C ALA A 111 -5.13 14.77 10.02
N HIS A 112 -6.31 14.13 9.89
CA HIS A 112 -6.44 12.66 9.88
C HIS A 112 -5.61 11.99 8.77
N THR A 113 -5.64 12.53 7.54
CA THR A 113 -4.83 12.03 6.42
C THR A 113 -3.33 12.13 6.71
N LEU A 114 -2.90 13.19 7.39
CA LEU A 114 -1.50 13.39 7.77
C LEU A 114 -1.07 12.43 8.90
N ASP A 115 -1.96 12.16 9.86
CA ASP A 115 -1.72 11.17 10.92
C ASP A 115 -1.59 9.76 10.36
N ASP A 116 -2.49 9.36 9.44
CA ASP A 116 -2.40 8.08 8.75
C ASP A 116 -1.12 7.97 7.90
N LEU A 117 -0.71 9.04 7.23
CA LEU A 117 0.54 9.08 6.48
C LEU A 117 1.75 8.94 7.40
N ALA A 118 1.77 9.65 8.53
CA ALA A 118 2.84 9.57 9.51
C ALA A 118 2.94 8.16 10.10
N LEU A 119 1.80 7.55 10.43
CA LEU A 119 1.74 6.17 10.92
C LEU A 119 2.25 5.19 9.87
N LEU A 120 1.84 5.33 8.60
CA LEU A 120 2.34 4.50 7.50
C LEU A 120 3.87 4.62 7.33
N LEU A 121 4.42 5.83 7.44
CA LEU A 121 5.87 6.04 7.36
C LEU A 121 6.60 5.41 8.54
N SER A 122 6.01 5.44 9.74
CA SER A 122 6.62 4.89 10.96
C SER A 122 6.85 3.37 10.92
N THR A 123 6.10 2.64 10.08
CA THR A 123 6.27 1.18 9.94
C THR A 123 7.49 0.79 9.10
N GLY A 124 8.18 1.76 8.48
CA GLY A 124 9.26 1.51 7.51
C GLY A 124 8.77 1.12 6.12
N ALA A 125 7.50 1.36 5.78
CA ALA A 125 6.98 1.10 4.43
C ALA A 125 7.72 1.96 3.38
N LYS A 126 8.06 1.37 2.23
CA LYS A 126 8.66 2.10 1.10
C LYS A 126 7.57 2.72 0.24
N LEU A 127 7.56 4.05 0.15
CA LEU A 127 6.54 4.78 -0.61
C LEU A 127 7.04 5.20 -1.99
N GLY A 128 6.30 4.83 -3.04
CA GLY A 128 6.41 5.39 -4.38
C GLY A 128 5.22 6.29 -4.67
N ARG A 129 5.43 7.51 -5.17
CA ARG A 129 4.30 8.37 -5.56
C ARG A 129 3.79 7.98 -6.94
N TYR A 130 2.50 7.70 -7.04
CA TYR A 130 1.81 7.52 -8.32
C TYR A 130 1.79 8.87 -9.05
N ARG A 131 2.78 9.09 -9.92
CA ARG A 131 2.74 10.22 -10.84
C ARG A 131 1.79 9.83 -11.96
N ARG A 132 0.62 10.47 -12.01
CA ARG A 132 -0.21 10.45 -13.22
C ARG A 132 0.73 10.85 -14.36
N GLY A 133 1.03 9.91 -15.26
CA GLY A 133 1.94 10.16 -16.36
C GLY A 133 1.48 11.45 -17.03
N ARG A 134 2.42 12.36 -17.34
CA ARG A 134 2.16 13.39 -18.35
C ARG A 134 1.47 12.65 -19.47
N ARG A 135 0.24 13.06 -19.81
CA ARG A 135 -0.59 12.48 -20.88
C ARG A 135 0.37 11.90 -21.90
N CYS A 136 0.47 10.57 -21.98
CA CYS A 136 1.10 10.00 -23.16
C CYS A 136 0.20 10.54 -24.27
N ARG A 137 0.69 11.53 -25.02
CA ARG A 137 0.02 11.97 -26.25
C ARG A 137 0.17 10.79 -27.17
N SER A 138 -0.65 9.76 -26.97
CA SER A 138 -0.84 8.69 -27.91
C SER A 138 -1.38 9.37 -29.15
N ARG A 139 -0.47 9.74 -30.07
CA ARG A 139 -0.83 9.79 -31.48
C ARG A 139 -1.44 8.43 -31.76
N GLY A 140 -2.75 8.41 -31.99
CA GLY A 140 -3.56 7.31 -32.49
C GLY A 140 -3.20 5.93 -31.96
N TRP A 141 -4.13 5.30 -31.24
CA TRP A 141 -4.24 3.85 -31.30
C TRP A 141 -4.54 3.47 -32.76
N ARG A 142 -3.51 3.38 -33.60
CA ARG A 142 -3.62 2.68 -34.88
C ARG A 142 -3.46 1.21 -34.56
N THR A 143 -4.51 0.48 -34.89
CA THR A 143 -4.58 -0.98 -34.96
C THR A 143 -3.26 -1.57 -35.44
N ALA A 144 -2.77 -2.55 -34.71
CA ALA A 144 -1.48 -3.20 -34.92
C ALA A 144 -1.35 -3.78 -36.35
N PRO A 145 -0.17 -3.69 -36.99
CA PRO A 145 0.20 -4.61 -38.04
C PRO A 145 1.19 -5.66 -37.51
N GLY A 146 0.81 -6.93 -37.64
CA GLY A 146 1.65 -8.12 -37.91
C GLY A 146 2.86 -8.46 -37.01
N PRO A 147 3.19 -9.76 -36.86
CA PRO A 147 4.37 -10.18 -36.11
C PRO A 147 5.63 -9.96 -36.96
N GLY A 148 6.54 -9.13 -36.46
CA GLY A 148 7.86 -8.97 -37.07
C GLY A 148 8.27 -7.51 -37.20
N ARG A 149 8.66 -6.90 -36.08
CA ARG A 149 9.70 -5.85 -35.98
C ARG A 149 9.88 -5.50 -34.50
N SER A 150 11.13 -5.37 -34.08
CA SER A 150 11.56 -5.02 -32.73
C SER A 150 10.90 -3.72 -32.25
N ARG A 151 10.42 -3.73 -30.99
CA ARG A 151 9.82 -2.57 -30.33
C ARG A 151 10.87 -1.46 -30.17
N PRO A 152 10.60 -0.19 -30.49
CA PRO A 152 11.38 0.90 -29.92
C PRO A 152 11.04 0.97 -28.43
N GLY A 153 12.07 0.89 -27.59
CA GLY A 153 11.97 0.86 -26.14
C GLY A 153 11.10 2.00 -25.60
N CYS A 154 10.11 1.63 -24.79
CA CYS A 154 9.46 2.57 -23.89
C CYS A 154 10.50 2.97 -22.84
N THR A 155 11.13 4.14 -23.00
CA THR A 155 12.13 4.62 -22.04
C THR A 155 11.43 5.25 -20.84
N CYS A 156 10.89 4.41 -19.95
CA CYS A 156 10.63 4.82 -18.58
C CYS A 156 12.00 4.94 -17.89
N ARG A 157 12.63 6.12 -17.97
CA ARG A 157 13.85 6.39 -17.20
C ARG A 157 13.48 6.42 -15.70
N PRO A 158 14.07 5.57 -14.84
CA PRO A 158 13.95 5.77 -13.40
C PRO A 158 14.68 7.06 -13.03
N ALA A 159 14.07 7.87 -12.17
CA ALA A 159 14.73 9.06 -11.63
C ALA A 159 15.94 8.60 -10.80
N GLY A 160 17.14 9.04 -11.19
CA GLY A 160 18.37 8.77 -10.43
C GLY A 160 18.36 9.44 -9.05
N PRO A 161 19.28 9.04 -8.14
CA PRO A 161 19.33 9.56 -6.78
C PRO A 161 19.80 11.04 -6.75
N PRO A 162 19.53 11.78 -5.64
CA PRO A 162 19.83 13.21 -5.54
C PRO A 162 21.35 13.47 -5.55
N GLY A 163 21.72 14.59 -6.16
CA GLY A 163 23.07 14.89 -6.63
C GLY A 163 24.12 15.11 -5.53
N SER A 164 25.33 14.64 -5.82
CA SER A 164 26.54 14.97 -5.08
C SER A 164 27.00 16.40 -5.38
N VAL A 165 27.40 17.09 -4.32
CA VAL A 165 27.97 18.43 -4.25
C VAL A 165 29.12 18.62 -5.26
N ARG A 166 29.13 19.74 -6.01
CA ARG A 166 30.22 20.12 -6.91
C ARG A 166 31.41 20.64 -6.09
N SER A 167 32.56 19.98 -6.17
CA SER A 167 33.84 20.60 -5.83
C SER A 167 34.39 21.34 -7.07
N ALA A 168 34.62 22.64 -6.92
CA ALA A 168 35.36 23.42 -7.91
C ALA A 168 36.87 23.17 -7.73
N SER A 169 37.55 22.75 -8.79
CA SER A 169 39.01 22.84 -8.87
C SER A 169 39.40 23.47 -10.20
N SER A 170 40.04 24.63 -10.09
CA SER A 170 40.63 25.45 -11.13
C SER A 170 41.74 24.70 -11.89
N ARG A 171 41.84 24.97 -13.19
CA ARG A 171 43.02 24.63 -14.02
C ARG A 171 44.13 25.67 -13.78
N PRO A 172 45.41 25.27 -13.71
CA PRO A 172 46.51 26.18 -14.01
C PRO A 172 46.90 26.09 -15.50
N GLY A 173 47.12 27.26 -16.10
CA GLY A 173 47.63 27.44 -17.46
C GLY A 173 49.10 27.07 -17.58
N SER A 174 49.46 26.59 -18.77
CA SER A 174 50.82 26.31 -19.21
C SER A 174 51.44 27.57 -19.83
N SER A 175 52.56 28.04 -19.28
CA SER A 175 53.50 28.94 -19.96
C SER A 175 54.92 28.44 -19.71
N SER A 176 55.57 27.97 -20.77
CA SER A 176 56.99 27.65 -20.83
C SER A 176 57.79 28.84 -21.35
N PRO A 177 59.03 29.03 -20.89
CA PRO A 177 60.06 29.66 -21.71
C PRO A 177 61.31 28.77 -21.81
N SER A 178 61.96 28.78 -22.98
CA SER A 178 63.35 28.34 -23.12
C SER A 178 64.11 29.35 -24.00
N ARG A 179 65.12 29.97 -23.37
CA ARG A 179 66.26 30.75 -23.90
C ARG A 179 65.99 31.94 -24.82
#